data_AF-A0A3M2A8Y1-F1
#
_entry.id   AF-A0A3M2A8Y1-F1
#
_cell.length_a   1.000
_cell.length_b   1.000
_cell.length_c   1.000
_cell.angle_alpha   90.00
_cell.angle_beta   90.00
_cell.angle_gamma   90.00
#
_symmetry.space_group_name_H-M   'P 1'
#
loop_
_entity.id
_entity.type
_entity.pdbx_description
1 polymer ?
#
loop_
_entity_poly.entity_id
_entity_poly.type
_entity_poly.pdbx_seq_one_letter_code
_entity_poly.pdbx_strand_id
1 'polypeptide(L)'
;MGVGLRRVSARREFQRFAALAGGLPLAWWALGGPPARAPWADALSMVALVGLGLLGGLLHLTRSGAAGPAVGRILRVHRVAGYGAVAAGLAHPFLVVAPRFWEPGIAPADALAALVSRIGTPGLALGGLAWLACLGLGVTALWRGPVAYRTWRLGHGWLGILAAFSAAGHALVLGRHRSAFMVVTAAAVVAGGVYRLLRGRPVRDNTGGIRR
;
A
#
# COMPACT_ATOMS: atom_id res chain seq x y z
N MET A 1 -24.75 26.59 16.80
CA MET A 1 -23.75 25.71 17.46
C MET A 1 -22.60 25.42 16.50
N GLY A 2 -21.48 26.14 16.61
CA GLY A 2 -20.29 25.88 15.81
C GLY A 2 -19.54 24.67 16.35
N VAL A 3 -19.61 23.53 15.65
CA VAL A 3 -18.78 22.36 15.97
C VAL A 3 -17.33 22.78 15.71
N GLY A 4 -16.62 23.17 16.77
CA GLY A 4 -15.20 23.47 16.73
C GLY A 4 -14.45 22.25 16.23
N LEU A 5 -14.09 22.26 14.95
CA LEU A 5 -13.30 21.20 14.34
C LEU A 5 -11.93 21.21 15.02
N ARG A 6 -11.74 20.29 15.98
CA ARG A 6 -10.45 20.05 16.62
C ARG A 6 -9.45 19.74 15.51
N ARG A 7 -8.52 20.66 15.24
CA ARG A 7 -7.39 20.42 14.35
C ARG A 7 -6.64 19.21 14.89
N VAL A 8 -6.64 18.12 14.14
CA VAL A 8 -5.80 16.98 14.47
C VAL A 8 -4.36 17.43 14.22
N SER A 9 -3.50 17.33 15.23
CA SER A 9 -2.11 17.72 15.07
C SER A 9 -1.44 16.83 14.04
N ALA A 10 -0.63 17.42 13.16
CA ALA A 10 0.12 16.68 12.13
C ALA A 10 0.94 15.52 12.74
N ARG A 11 1.44 15.71 13.97
CA ARG A 11 2.12 14.69 14.77
C ARG A 11 1.29 13.40 14.88
N ARG A 12 -0.01 13.49 15.18
CA ARG A 12 -0.88 12.31 15.30
C ARG A 12 -1.06 11.57 13.97
N GLU A 13 -1.14 12.30 12.86
CA GLU A 13 -1.24 11.67 11.53
C GLU A 13 0.05 10.95 11.16
N PHE A 14 1.22 11.54 11.46
CA PHE A 14 2.51 10.86 11.24
C PHE A 14 2.71 9.66 12.14
N GLN A 15 2.31 9.72 13.41
CA GLN A 15 2.37 8.58 14.32
C GLN A 15 1.50 7.42 13.82
N ARG A 16 0.27 7.72 13.38
CA ARG A 16 -0.61 6.71 12.76
C ARG A 16 0.02 6.14 11.51
N PHE A 17 0.51 6.99 10.60
CA PHE A 17 1.17 6.54 9.38
C PHE A 17 2.36 5.62 9.70
N ALA A 18 3.26 6.01 10.61
CA ALA A 18 4.42 5.21 10.99
C ALA A 18 4.02 3.87 11.63
N ALA A 19 3.00 3.87 12.50
CA ALA A 19 2.46 2.66 13.09
C ALA A 19 1.89 1.71 12.02
N LEU A 20 1.16 2.22 11.04
CA LEU A 20 0.58 1.40 9.96
C LEU A 20 1.62 0.95 8.93
N ALA A 21 2.57 1.81 8.58
CA ALA A 21 3.53 1.58 7.51
C ALA A 21 4.74 0.74 7.92
N GLY A 22 5.17 0.82 9.18
CA GLY A 22 6.31 0.09 9.70
C GLY A 22 5.95 -0.80 10.88
N GLY A 23 5.27 -0.24 11.89
CA GLY A 23 4.96 -0.97 13.12
C GLY A 23 4.11 -2.23 12.90
N LEU A 24 3.04 -2.12 12.10
CA LEU A 24 2.13 -3.22 11.85
C LEU A 24 2.75 -4.32 10.97
N PRO A 25 3.49 -4.03 9.89
CA PRO A 25 4.29 -5.03 9.18
C PRO A 25 5.26 -5.80 10.07
N LEU A 26 5.97 -5.11 10.98
CA LEU A 26 6.85 -5.76 11.95
C LEU A 26 6.08 -6.67 12.90
N ALA A 27 4.90 -6.25 13.35
CA ALA A 27 4.02 -7.08 14.17
C ALA A 27 3.50 -8.31 13.40
N TRP A 28 3.12 -8.17 12.13
CA TRP A 28 2.73 -9.31 11.28
C TRP A 28 3.87 -10.31 11.10
N TRP A 29 5.09 -9.83 10.94
CA TRP A 29 6.26 -10.69 10.86
C TRP A 29 6.50 -11.46 12.15
N ALA A 30 6.61 -10.74 13.27
CA ALA A 30 6.99 -11.29 14.57
C ALA A 30 5.92 -12.24 15.12
N LEU A 31 4.64 -11.92 14.94
CA LEU A 31 3.52 -12.70 15.47
C LEU A 31 2.95 -13.70 14.45
N GLY A 32 3.42 -13.68 13.21
CA GLY A 32 2.94 -14.56 12.14
C GLY A 32 3.41 -16.01 12.27
N GLY A 33 4.49 -16.25 13.02
CA GLY A 33 5.05 -17.58 13.26
C GLY A 33 5.29 -18.44 12.00
N PRO A 34 5.80 -17.89 10.88
CA PRO A 34 6.05 -18.69 9.69
C PRO A 34 7.18 -19.70 9.96
N PRO A 35 7.22 -20.83 9.22
CA PRO A 35 8.37 -21.73 9.24
C PRO A 35 9.67 -20.98 8.91
N ALA A 36 10.75 -21.31 9.62
CA ALA A 36 12.05 -20.67 9.43
C ALA A 36 12.58 -20.87 8.00
N ARG A 37 13.27 -19.85 7.48
CA ARG A 37 13.89 -19.85 6.15
C ARG A 37 15.29 -19.24 6.21
N ALA A 38 15.97 -19.26 5.07
CA ALA A 38 17.20 -18.50 4.90
C ALA A 38 16.94 -17.00 5.18
N PRO A 39 17.87 -16.28 5.85
CA PRO A 39 17.66 -14.89 6.25
C PRO A 39 17.29 -13.93 5.11
N TRP A 40 17.81 -14.18 3.90
CA TRP A 40 17.48 -13.37 2.72
C TRP A 40 15.99 -13.51 2.34
N ALA A 41 15.39 -14.68 2.51
CA ALA A 41 13.98 -14.90 2.19
C ALA A 41 13.08 -14.13 3.17
N ASP A 42 13.47 -14.06 4.44
CA ASP A 42 12.77 -13.27 5.45
C ASP A 42 12.92 -11.77 5.18
N ALA A 43 14.09 -11.31 4.76
CA ALA A 43 14.30 -9.92 4.35
C ALA A 43 13.37 -9.51 3.18
N LEU A 44 13.26 -10.35 2.15
CA LEU A 44 12.36 -10.11 1.01
C LEU A 44 10.88 -10.10 1.43
N SER A 45 10.54 -10.91 2.42
CA SER A 45 9.21 -10.93 3.04
C SER A 45 8.92 -9.62 3.76
N MET A 46 9.92 -9.06 4.45
CA MET A 46 9.81 -7.74 5.08
C MET A 46 9.62 -6.63 4.09
N VAL A 47 10.31 -6.65 2.96
CA VAL A 47 10.06 -5.68 1.88
C VAL A 47 8.59 -5.74 1.42
N ALA A 48 8.03 -6.94 1.24
CA ALA A 48 6.64 -7.11 0.83
C ALA A 48 5.64 -6.64 1.90
N LEU A 49 5.84 -7.01 3.18
CA LEU A 49 4.96 -6.59 4.27
C LEU A 49 5.02 -5.08 4.51
N VAL A 50 6.21 -4.47 4.47
CA VAL A 50 6.38 -3.02 4.56
C VAL A 50 5.74 -2.32 3.37
N GLY A 51 5.88 -2.86 2.15
CA GLY A 51 5.19 -2.36 0.97
C GLY A 51 3.66 -2.34 1.15
N LEU A 52 3.08 -3.43 1.68
CA LEU A 52 1.66 -3.51 2.01
C LEU A 52 1.26 -2.50 3.11
N GLY A 53 2.08 -2.38 4.16
CA GLY A 53 1.89 -1.41 5.23
C GLY A 53 1.92 0.03 4.71
N LEU A 54 2.83 0.36 3.80
CA LEU A 54 2.92 1.67 3.15
C LEU A 54 1.66 1.97 2.34
N LEU A 55 1.19 1.02 1.51
CA LEU A 55 -0.07 1.18 0.75
C LEU A 55 -1.25 1.48 1.69
N GLY A 56 -1.40 0.70 2.76
CA GLY A 56 -2.43 0.92 3.77
C GLY A 56 -2.29 2.28 4.46
N GLY A 57 -1.09 2.62 4.95
CA GLY A 57 -0.80 3.89 5.61
C GLY A 57 -1.05 5.11 4.72
N LEU A 58 -0.76 5.02 3.43
CA LEU A 58 -0.98 6.11 2.46
C LEU A 58 -2.47 6.47 2.33
N LEU A 59 -3.37 5.48 2.39
CA LEU A 59 -4.83 5.72 2.37
C LEU A 59 -5.29 6.58 3.56
N HIS A 60 -4.68 6.36 4.74
CA HIS A 60 -4.97 7.15 5.94
C HIS A 60 -4.41 8.57 5.84
N LEU A 61 -3.32 8.76 5.09
CA LEU A 61 -2.65 10.04 4.94
C LEU A 61 -3.37 10.97 3.93
N THR A 62 -4.06 10.39 2.93
CA THR A 62 -4.70 11.12 1.81
C THR A 62 -5.76 12.17 2.19
N ARG A 63 -6.33 12.10 3.40
CA ARG A 63 -7.25 13.12 3.95
C ARG A 63 -6.95 13.42 5.42
N SER A 64 -5.71 13.79 5.70
CA SER A 64 -5.35 14.38 7.00
C SER A 64 -6.13 15.67 7.25
N GLY A 65 -6.65 15.88 8.46
CA GLY A 65 -7.24 17.16 8.87
C GLY A 65 -6.22 18.29 9.09
N ALA A 66 -5.01 18.13 8.54
CA ALA A 66 -3.92 19.08 8.68
C ALA A 66 -4.17 20.33 7.82
N ALA A 67 -3.69 21.47 8.30
CA ALA A 67 -3.79 22.76 7.63
C ALA A 67 -2.44 23.50 7.68
N GLY A 68 -2.27 24.47 6.78
CA GLY A 68 -1.07 25.30 6.74
C GLY A 68 0.22 24.52 6.41
N PRO A 69 1.36 24.83 7.04
CA PRO A 69 2.67 24.23 6.71
C PRO A 69 2.72 22.69 6.82
N ALA A 70 1.83 22.11 7.64
CA ALA A 70 1.75 20.67 7.80
C ALA A 70 1.31 19.94 6.52
N VAL A 71 0.52 20.57 5.65
CA VAL A 71 0.05 19.96 4.40
C VAL A 71 1.23 19.66 3.47
N GLY A 72 2.17 20.59 3.33
CA GLY A 72 3.37 20.39 2.52
C GLY A 72 4.22 19.22 3.00
N ARG A 73 4.37 19.07 4.33
CA ARG A 73 5.10 17.94 4.93
C ARG A 73 4.37 16.61 4.67
N ILE A 74 3.05 16.59 4.81
CA ILE A 74 2.23 15.40 4.55
C ILE A 74 2.33 14.97 3.09
N LEU A 75 2.25 15.91 2.14
CA LEU A 75 2.43 15.62 0.71
C LEU A 75 3.83 15.08 0.40
N ARG A 76 4.87 15.60 1.06
CA ARG A 76 6.24 15.08 0.92
C ARG A 76 6.34 13.63 1.40
N VAL A 77 5.83 13.34 2.59
CA VAL A 77 5.82 11.98 3.14
C VAL A 77 5.00 11.05 2.25
N HIS A 78 3.81 11.48 1.81
CA HIS A 78 2.95 10.71 0.91
C HIS A 78 3.68 10.36 -0.39
N ARG A 79 4.40 11.31 -1.00
CA ARG A 79 5.17 11.07 -2.23
C ARG A 79 6.30 10.06 -2.01
N VAL A 80 7.14 10.28 -1.01
CA VAL A 80 8.30 9.40 -0.74
C VAL A 80 7.83 7.99 -0.40
N ALA A 81 6.85 7.86 0.50
CA ALA A 81 6.27 6.57 0.85
C ALA A 81 5.53 5.92 -0.33
N GLY A 82 4.85 6.71 -1.16
CA GLY A 82 4.20 6.25 -2.38
C GLY A 82 5.18 5.64 -3.38
N TYR A 83 6.30 6.30 -3.64
CA TYR A 83 7.36 5.74 -4.48
C TYR A 83 7.97 4.47 -3.86
N GLY A 84 8.19 4.45 -2.55
CA GLY A 84 8.65 3.23 -1.86
C GLY A 84 7.67 2.07 -2.00
N ALA A 85 6.38 2.31 -1.80
CA ALA A 85 5.33 1.29 -1.95
C ALA A 85 5.22 0.76 -3.38
N VAL A 86 5.22 1.65 -4.38
CA VAL A 86 5.17 1.29 -5.80
C VAL A 86 6.43 0.52 -6.20
N ALA A 87 7.62 0.96 -5.80
CA ALA A 87 8.87 0.27 -6.10
C ALA A 87 8.88 -1.14 -5.48
N ALA A 88 8.50 -1.28 -4.20
CA ALA A 88 8.40 -2.57 -3.55
C ALA A 88 7.38 -3.49 -4.25
N GLY A 89 6.19 -2.96 -4.61
CA GLY A 89 5.15 -3.71 -5.29
C GLY A 89 5.54 -4.17 -6.70
N LEU A 90 6.20 -3.31 -7.48
CA LEU A 90 6.63 -3.63 -8.84
C LEU A 90 7.83 -4.58 -8.86
N ALA A 91 8.75 -4.43 -7.92
CA ALA A 91 9.90 -5.33 -7.76
C ALA A 91 9.50 -6.69 -7.19
N HIS A 92 8.41 -6.77 -6.42
CA HIS A 92 8.02 -7.96 -5.66
C HIS A 92 8.02 -9.28 -6.46
N PRO A 93 7.42 -9.38 -7.67
CA PRO A 93 7.44 -10.63 -8.42
C PRO A 93 8.86 -11.10 -8.73
N PHE A 94 9.75 -10.17 -9.09
CA PHE A 94 11.16 -10.47 -9.36
C PHE A 94 11.88 -10.87 -8.08
N LEU A 95 11.60 -10.20 -6.97
CA LEU A 95 12.16 -10.54 -5.67
C LEU A 95 11.73 -11.93 -5.19
N VAL A 96 10.53 -12.40 -5.54
CA VAL A 96 10.06 -13.74 -5.16
C VAL A 96 10.57 -14.81 -6.12
N VAL A 97 10.64 -14.52 -7.42
CA VAL A 97 11.03 -15.49 -8.45
C VAL A 97 12.54 -15.65 -8.53
N ALA A 98 13.30 -14.55 -8.52
CA ALA A 98 14.74 -14.60 -8.75
C ALA A 98 15.46 -15.54 -7.77
N PRO A 99 15.21 -15.51 -6.45
CA PRO A 99 15.91 -16.38 -5.52
C PRO A 99 15.75 -17.88 -5.78
N ARG A 100 14.66 -18.29 -6.45
CA ARG A 100 14.46 -19.70 -6.80
C ARG A 100 15.46 -20.24 -7.81
N PHE A 101 16.14 -19.37 -8.56
CA PHE A 101 17.21 -19.79 -9.47
C PHE A 101 18.49 -20.22 -8.73
N TRP A 102 18.59 -19.92 -7.43
CA TRP A 102 19.73 -20.30 -6.58
C TRP A 102 19.36 -21.38 -5.55
N GLU A 103 18.13 -21.92 -5.59
CA GLU A 103 17.74 -23.06 -4.74
C GLU A 103 18.30 -24.36 -5.33
N PRO A 104 19.12 -25.13 -4.58
CA PRO A 104 19.70 -26.38 -5.08
C PRO A 104 18.60 -27.38 -5.49
N GLY A 105 18.72 -27.97 -6.68
CA GLY A 105 17.83 -29.02 -7.15
C GLY A 105 16.57 -28.57 -7.90
N ILE A 106 16.40 -27.27 -8.18
CA ILE A 106 15.31 -26.75 -9.02
C ILE A 106 15.89 -26.09 -10.27
N ALA A 107 15.56 -26.61 -11.45
CA ALA A 107 15.97 -25.96 -12.69
C ALA A 107 15.19 -24.65 -12.88
N PRO A 108 15.82 -23.58 -13.41
CA PRO A 108 15.17 -22.31 -13.71
C PRO A 108 13.86 -22.44 -14.53
N ALA A 109 13.88 -23.33 -15.52
CA ALA A 109 12.72 -23.59 -16.38
C ALA A 109 11.55 -24.19 -15.58
N ASP A 110 11.83 -25.11 -14.66
CA ASP A 110 10.82 -25.75 -13.82
C ASP A 110 10.19 -24.75 -12.83
N ALA A 111 11.02 -23.87 -12.24
CA ALA A 111 10.55 -22.80 -11.37
C ALA A 111 9.61 -21.82 -12.11
N LEU A 112 9.94 -21.48 -13.36
CA LEU A 112 9.12 -20.64 -14.22
C LEU A 112 7.83 -21.35 -14.64
N ALA A 113 7.90 -22.62 -15.06
CA ALA A 113 6.72 -23.41 -15.43
C ALA A 113 5.75 -23.58 -14.25
N ALA A 114 6.29 -23.80 -13.04
CA ALA A 114 5.49 -23.87 -11.81
C ALA A 114 4.82 -22.52 -11.47
N LEU A 115 5.44 -21.40 -11.82
CA LEU A 115 4.83 -20.07 -11.66
C LEU A 115 3.70 -19.86 -12.67
N VAL A 116 3.95 -20.13 -13.95
CA VAL A 116 3.01 -19.92 -15.06
C VAL A 116 1.77 -20.80 -14.93
N SER A 117 1.95 -22.07 -14.56
CA SER A 117 0.84 -23.02 -14.37
C SER A 117 -0.14 -22.64 -13.26
N ARG A 118 0.23 -21.71 -12.37
CA ARG A 118 -0.61 -21.24 -11.26
C ARG A 118 -1.32 -19.90 -11.53
N ILE A 119 -1.10 -19.27 -12.69
CA ILE A 119 -1.64 -17.94 -13.03
C ILE A 119 -3.17 -17.85 -12.87
N GLY A 120 -3.90 -18.97 -12.97
CA GLY A 120 -5.35 -19.02 -12.76
C GLY A 120 -5.85 -19.06 -11.31
N THR A 121 -4.96 -19.09 -10.31
CA THR A 121 -5.40 -19.13 -8.91
C THR A 121 -5.89 -17.75 -8.44
N PRO A 122 -6.92 -17.67 -7.58
CA PRO A 122 -7.44 -16.38 -7.08
C PRO A 122 -6.37 -15.50 -6.44
N GLY A 123 -5.42 -16.12 -5.72
CA GLY A 123 -4.31 -15.42 -5.11
C GLY A 123 -3.39 -14.74 -6.13
N LEU A 124 -3.03 -15.43 -7.22
CA LEU A 124 -2.19 -14.85 -8.26
C LEU A 124 -2.95 -13.81 -9.10
N ALA A 125 -4.25 -14.01 -9.34
CA ALA A 125 -5.10 -13.00 -9.98
C ALA A 125 -5.13 -11.69 -9.17
N LEU A 126 -5.31 -11.77 -7.84
CA LEU A 126 -5.23 -10.61 -6.95
C LEU A 126 -3.84 -9.97 -6.96
N GLY A 127 -2.77 -10.77 -7.00
CA GLY A 127 -1.40 -10.26 -7.11
C GLY A 127 -1.15 -9.51 -8.41
N GLY A 128 -1.60 -10.07 -9.55
CA GLY A 128 -1.52 -9.42 -10.85
C GLY A 128 -2.32 -8.11 -10.90
N LEU A 129 -3.54 -8.11 -10.33
CA LEU A 129 -4.35 -6.89 -10.25
C LEU A 129 -3.68 -5.81 -9.39
N ALA A 130 -3.09 -6.19 -8.25
CA ALA A 130 -2.33 -5.28 -7.40
C ALA A 130 -1.11 -4.71 -8.12
N TRP A 131 -0.37 -5.55 -8.85
CA TRP A 131 0.81 -5.14 -9.60
C TRP A 131 0.45 -4.14 -10.71
N LEU A 132 -0.60 -4.42 -11.50
CA LEU A 132 -1.09 -3.50 -12.53
C LEU A 132 -1.61 -2.19 -11.93
N ALA A 133 -2.29 -2.24 -10.78
CA ALA A 133 -2.73 -1.04 -10.08
C ALA A 133 -1.55 -0.22 -9.56
N CYS A 134 -0.49 -0.85 -9.03
CA CYS A 134 0.76 -0.19 -8.64
C CYS A 134 1.48 0.45 -9.84
N LEU A 135 1.49 -0.21 -10.99
CA LEU A 135 2.03 0.36 -12.24
C LEU A 135 1.25 1.62 -12.62
N GLY A 136 -0.09 1.55 -12.60
CA GLY A 136 -0.96 2.71 -12.85
C GLY A 136 -0.75 3.85 -11.84
N LEU A 137 -0.55 3.54 -10.56
CA LEU A 137 -0.19 4.53 -9.54
C LEU A 137 1.16 5.20 -9.84
N GLY A 138 2.17 4.43 -10.23
CA GLY A 138 3.47 4.96 -10.62
C GLY A 138 3.38 5.90 -11.82
N VAL A 139 2.71 5.46 -12.89
CA VAL A 139 2.47 6.27 -14.09
C VAL A 139 1.72 7.56 -13.75
N THR A 140 0.59 7.47 -13.03
CA THR A 140 -0.20 8.66 -12.68
C THR A 140 0.51 9.58 -11.68
N ALA A 141 1.44 9.08 -10.87
CA ALA A 141 2.24 9.90 -9.96
C ALA A 141 3.36 10.65 -10.67
N LEU A 142 3.94 10.08 -11.73
CA LEU A 142 4.99 10.70 -12.54
C LEU A 142 4.41 11.60 -13.63
N TRP A 143 3.26 11.21 -14.19
CA TRP A 143 2.65 11.88 -15.32
C TRP A 143 1.14 12.05 -15.12
N ARG A 144 0.72 13.29 -14.87
CA ARG A 144 -0.70 13.69 -14.84
C ARG A 144 -1.27 13.93 -16.24
N GLY A 145 -0.42 14.25 -17.21
CA GLY A 145 -0.84 14.68 -18.54
C GLY A 145 -1.80 15.89 -18.51
N PRO A 146 -2.74 15.99 -19.46
CA PRO A 146 -3.72 17.08 -19.54
C PRO A 146 -4.94 16.90 -18.62
N VAL A 147 -4.96 15.88 -17.75
CA VAL A 147 -6.14 15.55 -16.93
C VAL A 147 -6.36 16.57 -15.82
N ALA A 148 -7.59 17.08 -15.69
CA ALA A 148 -7.97 17.99 -14.61
C ALA A 148 -7.61 17.43 -13.23
N TYR A 149 -7.14 18.28 -12.31
CA TYR A 149 -6.65 17.85 -11.00
C TYR A 149 -7.67 17.00 -10.22
N ARG A 150 -8.95 17.39 -10.26
CA ARG A 150 -10.03 16.64 -9.60
C ARG A 150 -10.13 15.21 -10.14
N THR A 151 -10.14 15.05 -11.46
CA THR A 151 -10.21 13.75 -12.13
C THR A 151 -8.98 12.91 -11.84
N TRP A 152 -7.79 13.48 -11.96
CA TRP A 152 -6.53 12.80 -11.62
C TRP A 152 -6.53 12.32 -10.17
N ARG A 153 -6.92 13.19 -9.22
CA ARG A 153 -6.94 12.86 -7.79
C ARG A 153 -7.92 11.74 -7.46
N LEU A 154 -9.10 11.73 -8.10
CA LEU A 154 -10.08 10.66 -7.92
C LEU A 154 -9.60 9.35 -8.53
N GLY A 155 -9.09 9.38 -9.77
CA GLY A 155 -8.54 8.19 -10.43
C GLY A 155 -7.37 7.59 -9.66
N HIS A 156 -6.40 8.41 -9.25
CA HIS A 156 -5.25 7.99 -8.44
C HIS A 156 -5.71 7.42 -7.08
N GLY A 157 -6.71 8.04 -6.45
CA GLY A 157 -7.30 7.53 -5.21
C GLY A 157 -7.96 6.16 -5.37
N TRP A 158 -8.75 5.95 -6.44
CA TRP A 158 -9.39 4.67 -6.74
C TRP A 158 -8.36 3.58 -7.09
N LEU A 159 -7.32 3.91 -7.86
CA LEU A 159 -6.19 3.01 -8.10
C LEU A 159 -5.50 2.62 -6.79
N GLY A 160 -5.35 3.57 -5.85
CA GLY A 160 -4.81 3.31 -4.52
C GLY A 160 -5.64 2.33 -3.71
N ILE A 161 -6.98 2.48 -3.74
CA ILE A 161 -7.91 1.55 -3.12
C ILE A 161 -7.77 0.16 -3.74
N LEU A 162 -7.80 0.07 -5.07
CA LEU A 162 -7.68 -1.18 -5.80
C LEU A 162 -6.36 -1.90 -5.47
N ALA A 163 -5.23 -1.18 -5.54
CA ALA A 163 -3.92 -1.72 -5.20
C ALA A 163 -3.88 -2.26 -3.75
N ALA A 164 -4.38 -1.49 -2.78
CA ALA A 164 -4.38 -1.91 -1.37
C ALA A 164 -5.27 -3.13 -1.11
N PHE A 165 -6.49 -3.16 -1.66
CA PHE A 165 -7.38 -4.32 -1.51
C PHE A 165 -6.81 -5.57 -2.18
N SER A 166 -6.34 -5.46 -3.42
CA SER A 166 -5.79 -6.58 -4.17
C SER A 166 -4.50 -7.10 -3.54
N ALA A 167 -3.60 -6.22 -3.09
CA ALA A 167 -2.36 -6.61 -2.40
C ALA A 167 -2.65 -7.29 -1.06
N ALA A 168 -3.58 -6.75 -0.26
CA ALA A 168 -4.01 -7.38 0.98
C ALA A 168 -4.64 -8.75 0.70
N GLY A 169 -5.58 -8.83 -0.24
CA GLY A 169 -6.22 -10.10 -0.63
C GLY A 169 -5.21 -11.14 -1.10
N HIS A 170 -4.26 -10.75 -1.96
CA HIS A 170 -3.15 -11.60 -2.39
C HIS A 170 -2.35 -12.14 -1.20
N ALA A 171 -1.95 -11.27 -0.27
CA ALA A 171 -1.20 -11.65 0.92
C ALA A 171 -2.01 -12.55 1.89
N LEU A 172 -3.33 -12.39 1.96
CA LEU A 172 -4.19 -13.23 2.80
C LEU A 172 -4.47 -14.60 2.18
N VAL A 173 -4.43 -14.72 0.84
CA VAL A 173 -4.63 -15.99 0.14
C VAL A 173 -3.32 -16.79 0.06
N LEU A 174 -2.20 -16.15 -0.29
CA LEU A 174 -0.93 -16.82 -0.59
C LEU A 174 0.21 -16.49 0.40
N GLY A 175 0.05 -15.48 1.24
CA GLY A 175 1.11 -15.03 2.13
C GLY A 175 1.41 -16.03 3.25
N ARG A 176 2.69 -16.29 3.49
CA ARG A 176 3.14 -17.22 4.54
C ARG A 176 2.94 -16.69 5.96
N HIS A 177 2.91 -15.37 6.14
CA HIS A 177 2.69 -14.72 7.45
C HIS A 177 1.19 -14.59 7.77
N ARG A 178 0.33 -15.27 7.01
CA ARG A 178 -1.11 -15.26 7.23
C ARG A 178 -1.41 -15.82 8.61
N SER A 179 -1.93 -14.96 9.47
CA SER A 179 -2.50 -15.30 10.77
C SER A 179 -3.85 -14.61 10.94
N ALA A 180 -4.65 -15.06 11.91
CA ALA A 180 -5.91 -14.37 12.25
C ALA A 180 -5.66 -12.89 12.58
N PHE A 181 -4.57 -12.59 13.30
CA PHE A 181 -4.13 -11.23 13.59
C PHE A 181 -3.89 -10.41 12.32
N MET A 182 -3.14 -10.96 11.35
CA MET A 182 -2.89 -10.28 10.07
C MET A 182 -4.18 -10.03 9.29
N VAL A 183 -5.07 -11.02 9.20
CA VAL A 183 -6.36 -10.90 8.50
C VAL A 183 -7.16 -9.74 9.06
N VAL A 184 -7.39 -9.73 10.38
CA VAL A 184 -8.24 -8.72 11.04
C VAL A 184 -7.63 -7.33 10.90
N THR A 185 -6.33 -7.20 11.16
CA THR A 185 -5.67 -5.88 11.13
C THR A 185 -5.50 -5.35 9.71
N ALA A 186 -5.15 -6.18 8.72
CA ALA A 186 -5.09 -5.76 7.32
C ALA A 186 -6.47 -5.30 6.81
N ALA A 187 -7.53 -6.05 7.11
CA ALA A 187 -8.90 -5.67 6.75
C ALA A 187 -9.30 -4.33 7.41
N ALA A 188 -9.01 -4.15 8.70
CA ALA A 188 -9.29 -2.91 9.42
C ALA A 188 -8.51 -1.71 8.85
N VAL A 189 -7.24 -1.89 8.47
CA VAL A 189 -6.42 -0.83 7.88
C VAL A 189 -6.97 -0.39 6.54
N VAL A 190 -7.27 -1.33 5.64
CA VAL A 190 -7.81 -1.02 4.31
C VAL A 190 -9.19 -0.37 4.43
N ALA A 191 -10.11 -0.98 5.19
CA ALA A 191 -11.45 -0.44 5.40
C ALA A 191 -11.43 0.95 6.04
N GLY A 192 -10.61 1.14 7.08
CA GLY A 192 -10.42 2.44 7.73
C GLY A 192 -9.81 3.49 6.81
N GLY A 193 -8.86 3.10 5.96
CA GLY A 193 -8.23 3.96 4.97
C GLY A 193 -9.22 4.44 3.91
N VAL A 194 -10.01 3.50 3.36
CA VAL A 194 -11.10 3.78 2.40
C VAL A 194 -12.13 4.71 3.04
N TYR A 195 -12.58 4.40 4.25
CA TYR A 195 -13.53 5.24 4.98
C TYR A 195 -13.03 6.69 5.11
N ARG A 196 -11.76 6.88 5.50
CA ARG A 196 -11.15 8.22 5.59
C ARG A 196 -11.05 8.89 4.23
N LEU A 197 -10.67 8.15 3.19
CA LEU A 197 -10.59 8.67 1.82
C LEU A 197 -11.95 9.12 1.32
N LEU A 198 -13.03 8.41 1.62
CA LEU A 198 -14.38 8.77 1.20
C LEU A 198 -14.94 9.94 2.02
N ARG A 199 -14.77 9.93 3.34
CA ARG A 199 -15.39 10.90 4.26
C ARG A 199 -14.72 12.27 4.30
N GLY A 200 -13.42 12.38 4.04
CA GLY A 200 -12.72 13.66 4.29
C GLY A 200 -13.26 14.78 3.39
N ARG A 201 -13.57 15.96 3.93
CA ARG A 201 -14.12 17.04 3.09
C ARG A 201 -13.06 17.56 2.11
N PRO A 202 -13.44 18.11 0.95
CA PRO A 202 -12.51 18.90 0.14
C PRO A 202 -11.87 19.96 1.03
N VAL A 203 -10.55 20.10 0.99
CA VAL A 203 -9.88 21.24 1.62
C VAL A 203 -10.39 22.48 0.88
N ARG A 204 -11.18 23.32 1.57
CA ARG A 204 -11.50 24.66 1.08
C ARG A 204 -10.19 25.42 1.02
N ASP A 205 -9.88 25.94 -0.15
CA ASP A 205 -8.80 26.90 -0.32
C ASP A 205 -9.08 28.16 0.52
N ASN A 206 -8.02 28.81 0.99
CA ASN A 206 -8.11 30.04 1.79
C ASN A 206 -8.72 31.22 1.03
N THR A 207 -9.04 31.04 -0.25
CA THR A 207 -9.63 32.05 -1.12
C THR A 207 -11.15 32.16 -1.00
N GLY A 208 -11.84 31.26 -0.28
CA GLY A 208 -13.30 31.31 -0.11
C GLY A 208 -14.12 31.14 -1.39
N GLY A 209 -13.47 31.11 -2.56
CA GLY A 209 -14.08 30.90 -3.86
C GLY A 209 -14.07 29.44 -4.24
N ILE A 210 -15.26 28.87 -4.48
CA ILE A 210 -15.40 27.58 -5.14
C ILE A 210 -14.90 27.74 -6.58
N ARG A 211 -13.63 27.40 -6.85
CA ARG A 211 -13.20 27.22 -8.24
C ARG A 211 -13.85 25.94 -8.76
N ARG A 212 -14.78 26.13 -9.71
CA ARG A 212 -15.48 25.07 -10.44
C ARG A 212 -14.49 24.28 -11.30
#